data_AF-A0A349DAB7-F1
#
_entry.id   AF-A0A349DAB7-F1
#
_cell.length_a   1.000
_cell.length_b   1.000
_cell.length_c   1.000
_cell.angle_alpha   90.00
_cell.angle_beta   90.00
_cell.angle_gamma   90.00
#
_symmetry.space_group_name_H-M   'P 1'
#
loop_
_entity.id
_entity.type
_entity.pdbx_description
1 polymer ?
#
loop_
_entity_poly.entity_id
_entity_poly.type
_entity_poly.pdbx_seq_one_letter_code
_entity_poly.pdbx_strand_id
1 'polypeptide(L)'
;MTPTDEKETIPTDNVKYVKKIRDYCRKNGAELVLVSVPSTKNWNYAKHNAIAELSDNLGIEYVDMNTLRKEIPIDWKNETRDKGDHLNYYGAVKATSYIGKYFEASGLFENKKNDPEYAEWNRFAADFYASAGDSAV
;
A
#
# COMPACT_ATOMS: atom_id res chain seq x y z
N MET A 1 -5.93 -14.76 3.90
CA MET A 1 -6.08 -15.32 2.54
C MET A 1 -5.49 -16.72 2.45
N THR A 2 -6.30 -17.66 1.98
CA THR A 2 -5.84 -19.02 1.67
C THR A 2 -5.38 -19.04 0.22
N PRO A 3 -4.18 -19.56 -0.11
CA PRO A 3 -3.73 -19.71 -1.49
C PRO A 3 -4.69 -20.56 -2.35
N THR A 4 -4.84 -20.19 -3.61
CA THR A 4 -5.63 -20.90 -4.63
C THR A 4 -5.11 -20.54 -6.02
N ASP A 5 -5.48 -21.33 -7.03
CA ASP A 5 -5.19 -21.06 -8.45
C ASP A 5 -6.31 -20.26 -9.13
N GLU A 6 -7.43 -20.01 -8.43
CA GLU A 6 -8.54 -19.21 -8.94
C GLU A 6 -8.10 -17.77 -9.27
N LYS A 7 -8.75 -17.17 -10.27
CA LYS A 7 -8.57 -15.78 -10.66
C LYS A 7 -9.92 -15.11 -10.83
N GLU A 8 -10.09 -13.95 -10.20
CA GLU A 8 -11.31 -13.16 -10.38
C GLU A 8 -11.28 -12.41 -11.71
N THR A 9 -12.42 -12.37 -12.42
CA THR A 9 -12.52 -11.60 -13.66
C THR A 9 -12.48 -10.11 -13.37
N ILE A 10 -11.47 -9.42 -13.91
CA ILE A 10 -11.36 -7.96 -13.81
C ILE A 10 -12.26 -7.33 -14.91
N PRO A 11 -13.15 -6.38 -14.56
CA PRO A 11 -13.93 -5.65 -15.55
C PRO A 11 -13.04 -4.99 -16.62
N THR A 12 -13.46 -5.07 -17.89
CA THR A 12 -12.68 -4.59 -19.04
C THR A 12 -12.35 -3.10 -18.96
N ASP A 13 -13.28 -2.28 -18.45
CA ASP A 13 -13.04 -0.86 -18.23
C ASP A 13 -11.97 -0.61 -17.16
N ASN A 14 -11.91 -1.42 -16.10
CA ASN A 14 -10.87 -1.30 -15.08
C ASN A 14 -9.49 -1.57 -15.68
N VAL A 15 -9.35 -2.65 -16.46
CA VAL A 15 -8.09 -2.98 -17.18
C VAL A 15 -7.67 -1.83 -18.10
N LYS A 16 -8.64 -1.27 -18.85
CA LYS A 16 -8.41 -0.12 -19.74
C LYS A 16 -7.90 1.10 -18.99
N TYR A 17 -8.46 1.43 -17.82
CA TYR A 17 -8.03 2.58 -17.03
C TYR A 17 -6.68 2.36 -16.36
N VAL A 18 -6.40 1.16 -15.83
CA VAL A 18 -5.06 0.82 -15.30
C VAL A 18 -4.00 1.01 -16.38
N LYS A 19 -4.26 0.54 -17.60
CA LYS A 19 -3.36 0.77 -18.74
C LYS A 19 -3.15 2.24 -19.03
N LYS A 20 -4.23 3.04 -19.09
CA LYS A 20 -4.13 4.49 -19.34
C LYS A 20 -3.33 5.22 -18.27
N ILE A 21 -3.49 4.87 -16.99
CA ILE A 21 -2.75 5.47 -15.88
C ILE A 21 -1.26 5.14 -16.02
N ARG A 22 -0.91 3.87 -16.26
CA ARG A 22 0.48 3.45 -16.50
C ARG A 22 1.12 4.15 -17.69
N ASP A 23 0.41 4.26 -18.81
CA ASP A 23 0.89 4.95 -20.00
C ASP A 23 1.09 6.46 -19.72
N TYR A 24 0.20 7.06 -18.93
CA TYR A 24 0.31 8.46 -18.52
C TYR A 24 1.50 8.70 -17.59
N CYS A 25 1.72 7.84 -16.59
CA CYS A 25 2.90 7.90 -15.72
C CYS A 25 4.19 7.88 -16.57
N ARG A 26 4.33 6.89 -17.46
CA ARG A 26 5.54 6.73 -18.29
C ARG A 26 5.77 7.90 -19.22
N LYS A 27 4.72 8.42 -19.85
CA LYS A 27 4.80 9.62 -20.70
C LYS A 27 5.35 10.84 -19.95
N ASN A 28 5.17 10.90 -18.63
CA ASN A 28 5.61 12.01 -17.78
C ASN A 28 6.84 11.66 -16.93
N GLY A 29 7.57 10.59 -17.25
CA GLY A 29 8.78 10.21 -16.51
C GLY A 29 8.54 9.63 -15.12
N ALA A 30 7.35 9.07 -14.87
CA ALA A 30 7.00 8.37 -13.64
C ALA A 30 6.65 6.90 -13.91
N GLU A 31 6.72 6.05 -12.89
CA GLU A 31 6.21 4.67 -12.94
C GLU A 31 4.97 4.52 -12.07
N LEU A 32 4.09 3.59 -12.46
CA LEU A 32 2.93 3.21 -11.68
C LEU A 32 3.29 1.98 -10.82
N VAL A 33 2.95 2.03 -9.54
CA VAL A 33 2.95 0.87 -8.64
C VAL A 33 1.52 0.64 -8.17
N LEU A 34 1.03 -0.60 -8.28
CA LEU A 34 -0.24 -1.01 -7.71
C LEU A 34 -0.01 -1.53 -6.29
N VAL A 35 -0.90 -1.17 -5.37
CA VAL A 35 -0.81 -1.58 -3.97
C VAL A 35 -2.17 -2.04 -3.48
N SER A 36 -2.21 -3.25 -2.91
CA SER A 36 -3.36 -3.77 -2.18
C SER A 36 -3.07 -3.71 -0.68
N VAL A 37 -3.79 -2.84 0.02
CA VAL A 37 -3.69 -2.67 1.48
C VAL A 37 -4.34 -3.87 2.20
N PRO A 38 -3.88 -4.26 3.41
CA PRO A 38 -4.44 -5.40 4.13
C PRO A 38 -5.96 -5.29 4.35
N SER A 39 -6.71 -6.30 3.89
CA SER A 39 -8.15 -6.46 4.12
C SER A 39 -8.51 -7.94 4.01
N THR A 40 -9.25 -8.46 4.99
CA THR A 40 -9.76 -9.84 4.98
C THR A 40 -11.16 -9.97 4.40
N LYS A 41 -11.82 -8.84 4.09
CA LYS A 41 -13.19 -8.81 3.53
C LYS A 41 -13.21 -8.45 2.04
N ASN A 42 -12.56 -7.35 1.68
CA ASN A 42 -12.57 -6.86 0.31
C ASN A 42 -11.50 -7.51 -0.57
N TRP A 43 -10.49 -8.13 0.04
CA TRP A 43 -9.40 -8.78 -0.67
C TRP A 43 -9.35 -10.29 -0.42
N ASN A 44 -9.06 -11.04 -1.48
CA ASN A 44 -8.92 -12.48 -1.44
C ASN A 44 -7.82 -12.91 -2.43
N TYR A 45 -7.48 -14.19 -2.39
CA TYR A 45 -6.35 -14.70 -3.19
C TYR A 45 -6.67 -14.78 -4.69
N ALA A 46 -7.94 -14.93 -5.08
CA ALA A 46 -8.34 -14.88 -6.50
C ALA A 46 -8.19 -13.48 -7.10
N LYS A 47 -8.48 -12.42 -6.33
CA LYS A 47 -8.19 -11.02 -6.70
C LYS A 47 -6.70 -10.76 -6.76
N HIS A 48 -5.94 -11.26 -5.77
CA HIS A 48 -4.47 -11.20 -5.79
C HIS A 48 -3.92 -11.77 -7.10
N ASN A 49 -4.30 -13.00 -7.46
CA ASN A 49 -3.82 -13.67 -8.67
C ASN A 49 -4.18 -12.90 -9.94
N ALA A 50 -5.41 -12.36 -10.02
CA ALA A 50 -5.85 -11.59 -11.18
C ALA A 50 -5.06 -10.27 -11.33
N ILE A 51 -4.81 -9.56 -10.23
CA ILE A 51 -4.02 -8.32 -10.27
C ILE A 51 -2.54 -8.61 -10.49
N ALA A 52 -1.98 -9.68 -9.93
CA ALA A 52 -0.60 -10.09 -10.19
C ALA A 52 -0.40 -10.36 -11.69
N GLU A 53 -1.25 -11.18 -12.30
CA GLU A 53 -1.19 -11.45 -13.75
C GLU A 53 -1.41 -10.18 -14.59
N LEU A 54 -2.36 -9.31 -14.23
CA LEU A 54 -2.55 -8.05 -14.92
C LEU A 54 -1.29 -7.18 -14.83
N SER A 55 -0.69 -7.10 -13.65
CA SER A 55 0.49 -6.27 -13.39
C SER A 55 1.70 -6.79 -14.18
N ASP A 56 1.92 -8.10 -14.20
CA ASP A 56 2.98 -8.75 -15.00
C ASP A 56 2.78 -8.48 -16.50
N ASN A 57 1.57 -8.68 -17.02
CA ASN A 57 1.24 -8.43 -18.43
C ASN A 57 1.42 -6.97 -18.83
N LEU A 58 1.30 -6.05 -17.86
CA LEU A 58 1.48 -4.63 -18.07
C LEU A 58 2.88 -4.13 -17.67
N GLY A 59 3.75 -4.99 -17.12
CA GLY A 59 5.02 -4.56 -16.54
C GLY A 59 4.83 -3.43 -15.52
N ILE A 60 3.83 -3.57 -14.65
CA ILE A 60 3.54 -2.69 -13.52
C ILE A 60 4.00 -3.41 -12.26
N GLU A 61 4.66 -2.72 -11.35
CA GLU A 61 5.01 -3.32 -10.06
C GLU A 61 3.76 -3.44 -9.18
N TYR A 62 3.62 -4.57 -8.49
CA TYR A 62 2.47 -4.84 -7.63
C TYR A 62 2.90 -5.31 -6.25
N VAL A 63 2.41 -4.60 -5.22
CA VAL A 63 2.62 -4.91 -3.82
C VAL A 63 1.29 -5.32 -3.19
N ASP A 64 1.11 -6.62 -2.93
CA ASP A 64 -0.01 -7.10 -2.14
C ASP A 64 0.38 -7.26 -0.67
N MET A 65 -0.05 -6.34 0.17
CA MET A 65 0.28 -6.38 1.59
C MET A 65 -0.39 -7.54 2.34
N ASN A 66 -1.43 -8.18 1.79
CA ASN A 66 -2.08 -9.33 2.42
C ASN A 66 -1.25 -10.62 2.32
N THR A 67 -0.24 -10.67 1.43
CA THR A 67 0.71 -11.79 1.31
C THR A 67 1.94 -11.59 2.20
N LEU A 68 2.14 -10.40 2.76
CA LEU A 68 3.30 -9.99 3.56
C LEU A 68 3.05 -10.08 5.07
N ARG A 69 2.48 -11.19 5.56
CA ARG A 69 2.01 -11.30 6.95
C ARG A 69 3.12 -11.30 8.00
N LYS A 70 4.35 -11.61 7.59
CA LYS A 70 5.51 -11.58 8.50
C LYS A 70 6.00 -10.14 8.67
N GLU A 71 6.00 -9.38 7.58
CA GLU A 71 6.45 -8.01 7.49
C GLU A 71 5.38 -7.03 8.03
N ILE A 72 4.10 -7.36 7.84
CA ILE A 72 2.94 -6.56 8.23
C ILE A 72 1.99 -7.43 9.08
N PRO A 73 2.32 -7.70 10.36
CA PRO A 73 1.50 -8.54 11.23
C PRO A 73 0.29 -7.74 11.77
N ILE A 74 -0.84 -7.77 11.05
CA ILE A 74 -2.10 -7.13 11.48
C ILE A 74 -2.83 -8.00 12.51
N ASP A 75 -3.15 -7.41 13.67
CA ASP A 75 -4.13 -7.96 14.61
C ASP A 75 -5.54 -7.60 14.15
N TRP A 76 -6.15 -8.51 13.41
CA TRP A 76 -7.49 -8.33 12.84
C TRP A 76 -8.59 -8.05 13.87
N LYS A 77 -8.38 -8.37 15.16
CA LYS A 77 -9.34 -8.11 16.22
C LYS A 77 -9.32 -6.64 16.66
N ASN A 78 -8.13 -6.05 16.76
CA ASN A 78 -7.93 -4.74 17.39
C ASN A 78 -7.44 -3.63 16.45
N GLU A 79 -6.96 -3.98 15.26
CA GLU A 79 -6.28 -3.05 14.34
C GLU A 79 -7.09 -2.75 13.07
N THR A 80 -8.38 -3.03 13.11
CA THR A 80 -9.33 -2.64 12.06
C THR A 80 -10.49 -1.85 12.64
N ARG A 81 -11.06 -0.97 11.82
CA ARG A 81 -12.22 -0.16 12.19
C ARG A 81 -13.52 -0.95 12.13
N ASP A 82 -13.59 -1.95 11.25
CA ASP A 82 -14.84 -2.59 10.81
C ASP A 82 -14.69 -4.11 10.67
N LYS A 83 -13.96 -4.72 11.61
CA LYS A 83 -13.83 -6.18 11.76
C LYS A 83 -13.14 -6.84 10.55
N GLY A 84 -12.05 -6.24 10.08
CA GLY A 84 -11.18 -6.88 9.11
C GLY A 84 -11.12 -6.24 7.72
N ASP A 85 -11.84 -5.13 7.46
CA ASP A 85 -11.86 -4.54 6.12
C ASP A 85 -10.92 -3.34 6.00
N HIS A 86 -11.15 -2.31 6.80
CA HIS A 86 -10.32 -1.10 6.84
C HIS A 86 -9.48 -1.08 8.11
N LEU A 87 -8.18 -0.86 7.96
CA LEU A 87 -7.26 -0.67 9.07
C LEU A 87 -7.66 0.56 9.90
N ASN A 88 -7.52 0.47 11.22
CA ASN A 88 -7.55 1.65 12.07
C ASN A 88 -6.13 2.24 12.18
N TYR A 89 -5.94 3.24 13.06
CA TYR A 89 -4.64 3.90 13.27
C TYR A 89 -3.48 2.90 13.45
N TYR A 90 -3.61 1.95 14.38
CA TYR A 90 -2.55 1.00 14.72
C TYR A 90 -2.19 0.07 13.56
N GLY A 91 -3.20 -0.42 12.83
CA GLY A 91 -2.97 -1.24 11.63
C GLY A 91 -2.32 -0.43 10.51
N ALA A 92 -2.78 0.81 10.32
CA ALA A 92 -2.28 1.71 9.29
C ALA A 92 -0.79 2.04 9.51
N VAL A 93 -0.36 2.27 10.75
CA VAL A 93 1.07 2.49 11.09
C VAL A 93 1.95 1.34 10.60
N LYS A 94 1.51 0.08 10.72
CA LYS A 94 2.27 -1.08 10.23
C LYS A 94 2.35 -1.12 8.71
N ALA A 95 1.23 -0.90 8.03
CA ALA A 95 1.17 -0.90 6.57
C ALA A 95 1.99 0.27 5.97
N THR A 96 1.91 1.46 6.55
CA THR A 96 2.65 2.64 6.08
C THR A 96 4.14 2.56 6.44
N SER A 97 4.50 1.95 7.57
CA SER A 97 5.91 1.67 7.87
C SER A 97 6.55 0.75 6.84
N TYR A 98 5.81 -0.26 6.35
CA TYR A 98 6.28 -1.12 5.26
C TYR A 98 6.45 -0.33 3.95
N ILE A 99 5.43 0.43 3.53
CA ILE A 99 5.54 1.17 2.25
C ILE A 99 6.65 2.23 2.28
N GLY A 100 6.89 2.86 3.44
CA GLY A 100 8.00 3.78 3.64
C GLY A 100 9.36 3.11 3.40
N LYS A 101 9.58 1.91 3.98
CA LYS A 101 10.80 1.12 3.74
C LYS A 101 10.92 0.64 2.31
N TYR A 102 9.81 0.25 1.69
CA TYR A 102 9.76 -0.13 0.28
C TYR A 102 10.22 1.02 -0.63
N PHE A 103 9.74 2.25 -0.38
CA PHE A 103 10.20 3.42 -1.14
C PHE A 103 11.64 3.81 -0.82
N GLU A 104 12.07 3.73 0.44
CA GLU A 104 13.47 3.96 0.82
C GLU A 104 14.41 3.00 0.07
N ALA A 105 14.05 1.71 0.00
CA ALA A 105 14.81 0.68 -0.70
C ALA A 105 14.88 0.89 -2.22
N SER A 106 13.95 1.64 -2.82
CA SER A 106 13.98 1.96 -4.26
C SER A 106 15.17 2.86 -4.64
N GLY A 107 15.71 3.63 -3.69
CA GLY A 107 16.76 4.62 -3.95
C GLY A 107 16.32 5.80 -4.82
N LEU A 108 15.03 5.91 -5.16
CA LEU A 108 14.48 6.96 -6.01
C LEU A 108 14.26 8.28 -5.28
N PHE A 109 14.13 8.24 -3.96
CA PHE A 109 13.75 9.38 -3.14
C PHE A 109 14.90 9.85 -2.25
N GLU A 110 15.05 11.17 -2.16
CA GLU A 110 15.94 11.78 -1.20
C GLU A 110 15.21 11.93 0.15
N ASN A 111 15.86 11.52 1.23
CA ASN A 111 15.29 11.70 2.57
C ASN A 111 15.35 13.18 2.98
N LYS A 112 14.17 13.80 3.13
CA LYS A 112 14.01 15.21 3.51
C LYS A 112 13.84 15.48 5.00
N LYS A 113 13.97 14.46 5.87
CA LYS A 113 13.72 14.59 7.32
C LYS A 113 14.54 15.69 7.98
N ASN A 114 15.80 15.87 7.56
CA ASN A 114 16.72 16.86 8.13
C ASN A 114 16.84 18.13 7.28
N ASP A 115 16.05 18.26 6.21
CA ASP A 115 16.05 19.42 5.35
C ASP A 115 15.20 20.54 5.99
N PRO A 116 15.78 21.71 6.30
CA PRO A 116 15.05 22.81 6.94
C PRO A 116 13.84 23.30 6.14
N GLU A 117 13.85 23.18 4.80
CA GLU A 117 12.71 23.56 3.96
C GLU A 117 11.47 22.68 4.24
N TYR A 118 11.69 21.49 4.79
CA TYR A 118 10.65 20.50 5.09
C TYR A 118 10.40 20.33 6.59
N ALA A 119 10.90 21.24 7.44
CA ALA A 119 10.77 21.14 8.89
C ALA A 119 9.30 21.07 9.37
N GLU A 120 8.35 21.63 8.62
CA GLU A 120 6.92 21.54 8.93
C GLU A 120 6.38 20.11 8.89
N TRP A 121 6.95 19.22 8.07
CA TRP A 121 6.51 17.81 8.01
C TRP A 121 6.76 17.10 9.33
N ASN A 122 7.91 17.37 9.95
CA ASN A 122 8.23 16.82 11.27
C ASN A 122 7.28 17.37 12.34
N ARG A 123 6.93 18.68 12.27
CA ARG A 123 5.96 19.28 13.17
C ARG A 123 4.58 18.65 13.01
N PHE A 124 4.08 18.51 11.78
CA PHE A 124 2.77 17.91 11.52
C PHE A 124 2.70 16.44 11.94
N ALA A 125 3.79 15.68 11.73
CA ALA A 125 3.88 14.32 12.23
C ALA A 125 3.81 14.28 13.77
N ALA A 126 4.59 15.13 14.46
CA ALA A 126 4.57 15.21 15.92
C ALA A 126 3.19 15.61 16.48
N ASP A 127 2.53 16.61 15.87
CA ASP A 127 1.18 17.05 16.25
C ASP A 127 0.16 15.91 16.08
N PHE A 128 0.26 15.17 14.98
CA PHE A 128 -0.59 14.01 14.72
C PHE A 128 -0.39 12.92 15.78
N TYR A 129 0.86 12.53 16.08
CA TYR A 129 1.15 11.50 17.08
C TYR A 129 0.68 11.89 18.48
N ALA A 130 0.90 13.15 18.88
CA ALA A 130 0.37 13.69 20.13
C ALA A 130 -1.16 13.61 20.18
N SER A 131 -1.85 13.95 19.08
CA SER A 131 -3.32 13.86 19.00
C SER A 131 -3.85 12.43 19.05
N ALA A 132 -3.05 11.45 18.58
CA ALA A 132 -3.38 10.04 18.60
C ALA A 132 -3.12 9.38 19.98
N GLY A 133 -2.55 10.11 20.94
CA GLY A 133 -2.13 9.57 22.23
C GLY A 133 -0.90 8.66 22.12
N ASP A 134 -0.17 8.75 21.01
CA ASP A 134 1.01 7.96 20.71
C ASP A 134 2.24 8.84 20.93
N SER A 135 2.88 8.70 22.09
CA SER A 135 4.11 9.46 22.42
C SER A 135 5.39 8.74 21.97
N ALA A 136 5.26 7.63 21.22
CA ALA A 136 6.37 6.76 20.84
C ALA A 136 6.70 6.85 19.35
N VAL A 137 7.01 8.07 18.87
CA VAL A 137 7.82 8.31 17.67
C VAL A 137 8.79 9.45 17.95
#